data_AF-A0A7X6NSW1-F1
#
_entry.id   AF-A0A7X6NSW1-F1
#
_cell.length_a   1.000
_cell.length_b   1.000
_cell.length_c   1.000
_cell.angle_alpha   90.00
_cell.angle_beta   90.00
_cell.angle_gamma   90.00
#
_symmetry.space_group_name_H-M   'P 1'
#
loop_
_entity.id
_entity.type
_entity.pdbx_description
1 polymer ?
#
loop_
_entity_poly.entity_id
_entity_poly.type
_entity_poly.pdbx_seq_one_letter_code
_entity_poly.pdbx_strand_id
1 'polypeptide(L)'
;TGDSSLYSLLCLSSLIDAGARLGKSQELATYLATGLEITTRLGHPPLWSNHLWWAGIKQGILLNKPASLAPYAQALVAAAPHSPVAAAMAQAGAAWMGVLGGKVELDAVEQSARSLATVGLAWDGARLAAHGSRRMSDDRRGAARLLACARELHPPEITRQSQPKPTQSADTSQHDKMQLSEREHDVAVLILEGKTYAEIGKAIFISPRTVEHHVASIRRRLDARSRSDLIAKLRLSLGITGEDQ
;
A
#
# COMPACT_ATOMS: atom_id res chain seq x y z
N THR A 1 -17.24 -32.75 -10.64
CA THR A 1 -17.53 -31.46 -9.97
C THR A 1 -16.65 -31.40 -8.75
N GLY A 2 -15.51 -30.70 -8.84
CA GLY A 2 -14.58 -30.61 -7.71
C GLY A 2 -15.25 -29.86 -6.56
N ASP A 3 -15.31 -30.48 -5.39
CA ASP A 3 -15.88 -29.91 -4.17
C ASP A 3 -15.05 -28.72 -3.72
N SER A 4 -15.34 -27.55 -4.28
CA SER A 4 -14.84 -26.28 -3.77
C SER A 4 -15.48 -26.05 -2.41
N SER A 5 -14.77 -26.41 -1.35
CA SER A 5 -15.16 -26.13 0.03
C SER A 5 -15.48 -24.63 0.18
N LEU A 6 -16.64 -24.30 0.78
CA LEU A 6 -17.07 -22.91 1.03
C LEU A 6 -16.05 -22.12 1.85
N TYR A 7 -15.26 -22.79 2.68
CA TYR A 7 -14.16 -22.16 3.43
C TYR A 7 -13.08 -21.58 2.51
N SER A 8 -12.92 -22.11 1.30
CA SER A 8 -11.98 -21.59 0.30
C SER A 8 -12.36 -20.19 -0.20
N LEU A 9 -13.63 -19.77 -0.06
CA LEU A 9 -14.06 -18.42 -0.45
C LEU A 9 -13.47 -17.33 0.44
N LEU A 10 -13.20 -17.64 1.72
CA LEU A 10 -12.47 -16.71 2.61
C LEU A 10 -11.03 -16.55 2.12
N CYS A 11 -10.35 -17.66 1.80
CA CYS A 11 -9.00 -17.64 1.24
C CYS A 11 -8.96 -16.91 -0.11
N LEU A 12 -9.98 -17.10 -0.94
CA LEU A 12 -10.12 -16.40 -2.22
C LEU A 12 -10.10 -14.87 -2.02
N SER A 13 -10.83 -14.34 -1.04
CA SER A 13 -10.84 -12.89 -0.78
C SER A 13 -9.44 -12.32 -0.49
N SER A 14 -8.63 -13.04 0.28
CA SER A 14 -7.22 -12.69 0.55
C SER A 14 -6.34 -12.83 -0.69
N LEU A 15 -6.55 -13.88 -1.49
CA LEU A 15 -5.85 -14.09 -2.76
C LEU A 15 -6.14 -12.94 -3.75
N ILE A 16 -7.38 -12.47 -3.84
CA ILE A 16 -7.77 -11.33 -4.67
C ILE A 16 -7.05 -10.05 -4.25
N ASP A 17 -6.95 -9.75 -2.95
CA ASP A 17 -6.23 -8.57 -2.43
C ASP A 17 -4.73 -8.68 -2.70
N ALA A 18 -4.13 -9.85 -2.44
CA ALA A 18 -2.72 -10.10 -2.73
C ALA A 18 -2.41 -9.97 -4.23
N GLY A 19 -3.20 -10.59 -5.09
CA GLY A 19 -3.02 -10.50 -6.54
C GLY A 19 -3.21 -9.09 -7.07
N ALA A 20 -4.11 -8.29 -6.48
CA ALA A 20 -4.25 -6.87 -6.85
C ALA A 20 -2.96 -6.08 -6.59
N ARG A 21 -2.27 -6.35 -5.48
CA ARG A 21 -0.99 -5.72 -5.13
C ARG A 21 0.16 -6.17 -6.02
N LEU A 22 0.08 -7.41 -6.52
CA LEU A 22 1.06 -8.00 -7.43
C LEU A 22 0.77 -7.70 -8.92
N GLY A 23 -0.26 -6.90 -9.22
CA GLY A 23 -0.63 -6.59 -10.61
C GLY A 23 -1.32 -7.73 -11.37
N LYS A 24 -1.72 -8.80 -10.67
CA LYS A 24 -2.39 -10.00 -11.23
C LYS A 24 -3.91 -9.93 -11.19
N SER A 25 -4.48 -8.72 -11.09
CA SER A 25 -5.93 -8.52 -10.97
C SER A 25 -6.72 -9.13 -12.12
N GLN A 26 -6.18 -9.08 -13.34
CA GLN A 26 -6.84 -9.60 -14.53
C GLN A 26 -6.90 -11.13 -14.53
N GLU A 27 -5.81 -11.80 -14.12
CA GLU A 27 -5.77 -13.26 -13.98
C GLU A 27 -6.77 -13.76 -12.93
N LEU A 28 -6.95 -12.98 -11.86
CA LEU A 28 -7.83 -13.35 -10.75
C LEU A 28 -9.30 -12.92 -10.92
N ALA A 29 -9.62 -12.13 -11.94
CA ALA A 29 -10.96 -11.57 -12.14
C ALA A 29 -12.04 -12.66 -12.29
N THR A 30 -11.73 -13.72 -13.03
CA THR A 30 -12.64 -14.87 -13.21
C THR A 30 -12.93 -15.57 -11.89
N TYR A 31 -11.92 -15.74 -11.03
CA TYR A 31 -12.11 -16.38 -9.73
C TYR A 31 -13.00 -15.55 -8.80
N LEU A 32 -12.82 -14.22 -8.78
CA LEU A 32 -13.71 -13.32 -8.03
C LEU A 32 -15.15 -13.43 -8.55
N ALA A 33 -15.34 -13.42 -9.87
CA ALA A 33 -16.67 -13.56 -10.48
C ALA A 33 -17.33 -14.89 -10.11
N THR A 34 -16.60 -16.00 -10.18
CA THR A 34 -17.10 -17.33 -9.77
C THR A 34 -17.45 -17.36 -8.28
N GLY A 35 -16.61 -16.77 -7.41
CA GLY A 35 -16.90 -16.68 -5.98
C GLY A 35 -18.19 -15.92 -5.70
N LEU A 36 -18.39 -14.78 -6.37
CA LEU A 36 -19.61 -13.99 -6.27
C LEU A 36 -20.83 -14.78 -6.73
N GLU A 37 -20.75 -15.46 -7.88
CA GLU A 37 -21.83 -16.31 -8.40
C GLU A 37 -22.21 -17.44 -7.43
N ILE A 38 -21.23 -18.11 -6.82
CA ILE A 38 -21.47 -19.12 -5.79
C ILE A 38 -22.25 -18.51 -4.62
N THR A 39 -21.82 -17.35 -4.11
CA THR A 39 -22.53 -16.70 -2.99
C THR A 39 -23.92 -16.21 -3.37
N THR A 40 -24.14 -15.77 -4.60
CA THR A 40 -25.47 -15.39 -5.11
C THR A 40 -26.42 -16.59 -5.09
N ARG A 41 -25.99 -17.75 -5.60
CA ARG A 41 -26.80 -18.98 -5.59
C ARG A 41 -27.15 -19.46 -4.19
N LEU A 42 -26.34 -19.12 -3.19
CA LEU A 42 -26.58 -19.44 -1.78
C LEU A 42 -27.41 -18.39 -1.03
N GLY A 43 -27.90 -17.35 -1.72
CA GLY A 43 -28.71 -16.30 -1.09
C GLY A 43 -27.89 -15.26 -0.32
N HIS A 44 -26.66 -14.99 -0.75
CA HIS A 44 -25.75 -14.02 -0.14
C HIS A 44 -25.47 -14.23 1.36
N PRO A 45 -25.01 -15.42 1.78
CA PRO A 45 -24.64 -15.65 3.17
C PRO A 45 -23.55 -14.64 3.63
N PRO A 46 -23.79 -13.85 4.70
CA PRO A 46 -22.94 -12.71 5.07
C PRO A 46 -21.48 -13.08 5.35
N LEU A 47 -21.22 -14.27 5.88
CA LEU A 47 -19.88 -14.75 6.23
C LEU A 47 -18.92 -14.76 5.03
N TRP A 48 -19.44 -15.00 3.82
CA TRP A 48 -18.60 -15.09 2.61
C TRP A 48 -18.83 -13.90 1.66
N SER A 49 -20.09 -13.49 1.50
CA SER A 49 -20.48 -12.46 0.52
C SER A 49 -19.86 -11.11 0.85
N ASN A 50 -19.88 -10.73 2.14
CA ASN A 50 -19.29 -9.46 2.60
C ASN A 50 -17.80 -9.37 2.26
N HIS A 51 -17.04 -10.44 2.50
CA HIS A 51 -15.59 -10.45 2.25
C HIS A 51 -15.25 -10.43 0.75
N LEU A 52 -16.06 -11.06 -0.09
CA LEU A 52 -15.89 -10.99 -1.55
C LEU A 52 -16.21 -9.60 -2.10
N TRP A 53 -17.29 -8.97 -1.65
CA TRP A 53 -17.61 -7.59 -2.01
C TRP A 53 -16.52 -6.63 -1.51
N TRP A 54 -16.04 -6.80 -0.29
CA TRP A 54 -14.93 -6.03 0.25
C TRP A 54 -13.64 -6.20 -0.55
N ALA A 55 -13.33 -7.43 -1.00
CA ALA A 55 -12.20 -7.67 -1.89
C ALA A 55 -12.34 -6.93 -3.23
N GLY A 56 -13.56 -6.88 -3.79
CA GLY A 56 -13.88 -6.07 -4.98
C GLY A 56 -13.65 -4.56 -4.77
N ILE A 57 -14.07 -4.03 -3.61
CA ILE A 57 -13.80 -2.64 -3.24
C ILE A 57 -12.28 -2.38 -3.14
N LYS A 58 -11.55 -3.23 -2.41
CA LYS A 58 -10.09 -3.10 -2.24
C LYS A 58 -9.35 -3.15 -3.58
N GLN A 59 -9.77 -4.02 -4.49
CA GLN A 59 -9.28 -4.09 -5.87
C GLN A 59 -9.44 -2.76 -6.59
N GLY A 60 -10.67 -2.23 -6.65
CA GLY A 60 -10.93 -1.00 -7.39
C GLY A 60 -10.22 0.21 -6.79
N ILE A 61 -10.02 0.24 -5.46
CA ILE A 61 -9.17 1.24 -4.80
C ILE A 61 -7.72 1.11 -5.25
N LEU A 62 -7.14 -0.10 -5.16
CA LEU A 62 -5.74 -0.36 -5.52
C LEU A 62 -5.44 -0.05 -6.99
N LEU A 63 -6.39 -0.36 -7.87
CA LEU A 63 -6.29 -0.12 -9.30
C LEU A 63 -6.69 1.30 -9.71
N ASN A 64 -7.07 2.16 -8.77
CA ASN A 64 -7.57 3.51 -9.01
C ASN A 64 -8.73 3.56 -10.02
N LYS A 65 -9.67 2.60 -9.91
CA LYS A 65 -10.88 2.46 -10.76
C LYS A 65 -12.15 2.67 -9.91
N PRO A 66 -12.46 3.90 -9.48
CA PRO A 66 -13.57 4.17 -8.55
C PRO A 66 -14.93 3.70 -9.09
N ALA A 67 -15.15 3.75 -10.41
CA ALA A 67 -16.39 3.26 -11.04
C ALA A 67 -16.65 1.76 -10.80
N SER A 68 -15.61 0.96 -10.57
CA SER A 68 -15.74 -0.48 -10.32
C SER A 68 -16.22 -0.82 -8.90
N LEU A 69 -16.25 0.15 -7.98
CA LEU A 69 -16.64 -0.07 -6.57
C LEU A 69 -18.15 -0.15 -6.40
N ALA A 70 -18.90 0.56 -7.25
CA ALA A 70 -20.34 0.77 -7.11
C ALA A 70 -21.15 -0.49 -6.80
N PRO A 71 -21.05 -1.61 -7.56
CA PRO A 71 -21.86 -2.80 -7.29
C PRO A 71 -21.55 -3.43 -5.93
N TYR A 72 -20.27 -3.44 -5.53
CA TYR A 72 -19.84 -4.00 -4.24
C TYR A 72 -20.26 -3.11 -3.06
N ALA A 73 -20.13 -1.79 -3.22
CA ALA A 73 -20.53 -0.83 -2.20
C ALA A 73 -22.04 -0.87 -1.97
N GLN A 74 -22.85 -0.94 -3.04
CA GLN A 74 -24.30 -1.09 -2.95
C GLN A 74 -24.70 -2.37 -2.23
N ALA A 75 -24.05 -3.50 -2.54
CA ALA A 75 -24.32 -4.77 -1.88
C ALA A 75 -24.02 -4.72 -0.37
N LEU A 76 -22.89 -4.11 0.02
CA LEU A 76 -22.54 -3.94 1.44
C LEU A 76 -23.50 -2.99 2.17
N VAL A 77 -23.94 -1.90 1.51
CA VAL A 77 -24.96 -0.99 2.07
C VAL A 77 -26.29 -1.72 2.29
N ALA A 78 -26.72 -2.54 1.33
CA ALA A 78 -27.94 -3.33 1.46
C ALA A 78 -27.85 -4.38 2.59
N ALA A 79 -26.67 -4.96 2.83
CA ALA A 79 -26.45 -5.94 3.90
C ALA A 79 -26.22 -5.31 5.29
N ALA A 80 -25.91 -4.01 5.36
CA ALA A 80 -25.56 -3.31 6.60
C ALA A 80 -26.59 -3.44 7.75
N PRO A 81 -27.92 -3.39 7.52
CA PRO A 81 -28.91 -3.52 8.60
C PRO A 81 -28.87 -4.87 9.33
N HIS A 82 -28.29 -5.90 8.72
CA HIS A 82 -28.29 -7.27 9.23
C HIS A 82 -26.88 -7.81 9.49
N SER A 83 -25.84 -7.01 9.26
CA SER A 83 -24.46 -7.43 9.44
C SER A 83 -23.58 -6.26 9.89
N PRO A 84 -23.11 -6.26 11.16
CA PRO A 84 -22.19 -5.24 11.64
C PRO A 84 -20.91 -5.13 10.80
N VAL A 85 -20.43 -6.27 10.30
CA VAL A 85 -19.28 -6.34 9.38
C VAL A 85 -19.59 -5.63 8.07
N ALA A 86 -20.76 -5.87 7.46
CA ALA A 86 -21.16 -5.16 6.24
C ALA A 86 -21.33 -3.66 6.48
N ALA A 87 -21.90 -3.26 7.62
CA ALA A 87 -22.05 -1.85 7.99
C ALA A 87 -20.70 -1.14 8.10
N ALA A 88 -19.72 -1.75 8.77
CA ALA A 88 -18.36 -1.21 8.88
C ALA A 88 -17.67 -1.10 7.51
N MET A 89 -17.77 -2.16 6.68
CA MET A 89 -17.23 -2.16 5.32
C MET A 89 -17.90 -1.12 4.40
N ALA A 90 -19.22 -0.94 4.50
CA ALA A 90 -19.97 0.04 3.72
C ALA A 90 -19.56 1.48 4.06
N GLN A 91 -19.48 1.80 5.37
CA GLN A 91 -19.00 3.10 5.85
C GLN A 91 -17.58 3.38 5.37
N ALA A 92 -16.67 2.41 5.52
CA ALA A 92 -15.30 2.54 5.08
C ALA A 92 -15.18 2.68 3.55
N GLY A 93 -15.96 1.93 2.78
CA GLY A 93 -16.02 2.06 1.32
C GLY A 93 -16.43 3.48 0.89
N ALA A 94 -17.46 4.04 1.51
CA ALA A 94 -17.91 5.41 1.26
C ALA A 94 -16.83 6.44 1.61
N ALA A 95 -16.22 6.33 2.79
CA ALA A 95 -15.11 7.20 3.20
C ALA A 95 -13.92 7.11 2.21
N TRP A 96 -13.57 5.91 1.76
CA TRP A 96 -12.49 5.72 0.80
C TRP A 96 -12.79 6.32 -0.58
N MET A 97 -14.03 6.24 -1.05
CA MET A 97 -14.46 6.91 -2.27
C MET A 97 -14.34 8.44 -2.16
N GLY A 98 -14.70 9.02 -1.01
CA GLY A 98 -14.46 10.44 -0.72
C GLY A 98 -12.97 10.80 -0.83
N VAL A 99 -12.10 10.01 -0.19
CA VAL A 99 -10.64 10.19 -0.25
C VAL A 99 -10.10 10.06 -1.68
N LEU A 100 -10.59 9.10 -2.48
CA LEU A 100 -10.22 8.96 -3.90
C LEU A 100 -10.66 10.17 -4.74
N GLY A 101 -11.84 10.72 -4.43
CA GLY A 101 -12.36 11.95 -5.02
C GLY A 101 -11.70 13.23 -4.52
N GLY A 102 -10.70 13.14 -3.64
CA GLY A 102 -9.97 14.28 -3.08
C GLY A 102 -10.70 15.02 -1.95
N LYS A 103 -11.88 14.54 -1.53
CA LYS A 103 -12.65 15.10 -0.42
C LYS A 103 -12.42 14.26 0.83
N VAL A 104 -11.52 14.72 1.70
CA VAL A 104 -11.19 14.01 2.95
C VAL A 104 -11.99 14.61 4.11
N GLU A 105 -13.03 13.91 4.53
CA GLU A 105 -13.75 14.22 5.76
C GLU A 105 -13.04 13.53 6.95
N LEU A 106 -12.27 14.32 7.71
CA LEU A 106 -11.35 13.84 8.75
C LEU A 106 -12.01 12.86 9.74
N ASP A 107 -13.12 13.28 10.36
CA ASP A 107 -13.81 12.48 11.36
C ASP A 107 -14.44 11.22 10.76
N ALA A 108 -14.99 11.31 9.54
CA ALA A 108 -15.59 10.17 8.86
C ALA A 108 -14.54 9.11 8.50
N VAL A 109 -13.34 9.53 8.07
CA VAL A 109 -12.22 8.62 7.76
C VAL A 109 -11.72 7.94 9.02
N GLU A 110 -11.49 8.68 10.10
CA GLU A 110 -11.04 8.11 11.37
C GLU A 110 -12.09 7.15 11.96
N GLN A 111 -13.35 7.56 12.01
CA GLN A 111 -14.44 6.72 12.53
C GLN A 111 -14.56 5.42 11.72
N SER A 112 -14.52 5.52 10.39
CA SER A 112 -14.59 4.34 9.52
C SER A 112 -13.39 3.41 9.71
N ALA A 113 -12.18 3.97 9.89
CA ALA A 113 -10.97 3.19 10.14
C ALA A 113 -11.06 2.44 11.47
N ARG A 114 -11.55 3.09 12.54
CA ARG A 114 -11.78 2.47 13.85
C ARG A 114 -12.89 1.41 13.77
N SER A 115 -13.99 1.67 13.07
CA SER A 115 -15.07 0.69 12.83
C SER A 115 -14.58 -0.56 12.09
N LEU A 116 -13.65 -0.45 11.14
CA LEU A 116 -13.04 -1.62 10.51
C LEU A 116 -12.22 -2.45 11.52
N ALA A 117 -11.50 -1.80 12.44
CA ALA A 117 -10.71 -2.52 13.43
C ALA A 117 -11.58 -3.32 14.42
N THR A 118 -12.74 -2.81 14.83
CA THR A 118 -13.64 -3.53 15.74
C THR A 118 -14.21 -4.81 15.13
N VAL A 119 -14.22 -4.93 13.79
CA VAL A 119 -14.64 -6.13 13.05
C VAL A 119 -13.47 -6.98 12.53
N GLY A 120 -12.27 -6.80 13.09
CA GLY A 120 -11.09 -7.60 12.75
C GLY A 120 -10.36 -7.18 11.47
N LEU A 121 -10.70 -6.03 10.88
CA LEU A 121 -10.10 -5.48 9.65
C LEU A 121 -9.21 -4.27 9.94
N ALA A 122 -8.47 -4.31 11.05
CA ALA A 122 -7.67 -3.19 11.53
C ALA A 122 -6.61 -2.74 10.50
N TRP A 123 -6.07 -3.67 9.71
CA TRP A 123 -5.14 -3.35 8.63
C TRP A 123 -5.77 -2.53 7.50
N ASP A 124 -7.00 -2.86 7.11
CA ASP A 124 -7.74 -2.07 6.12
C ASP A 124 -8.13 -0.70 6.67
N GLY A 125 -8.48 -0.61 7.96
CA GLY A 125 -8.69 0.66 8.65
C GLY A 125 -7.43 1.54 8.67
N ALA A 126 -6.28 0.97 9.00
CA ALA A 126 -5.00 1.67 8.97
C ALA A 126 -4.66 2.19 7.57
N ARG A 127 -4.92 1.39 6.53
CA ARG A 127 -4.72 1.80 5.13
C ARG A 127 -5.63 2.96 4.71
N LEU A 128 -6.90 2.94 5.11
CA LEU A 128 -7.85 4.02 4.85
C LEU A 128 -7.35 5.33 5.45
N ALA A 129 -7.02 5.33 6.74
CA ALA A 129 -6.52 6.51 7.45
C ALA A 129 -5.21 7.03 6.82
N ALA A 130 -4.25 6.15 6.52
CA ALA A 130 -3.01 6.53 5.86
C ALA A 130 -3.21 7.06 4.43
N HIS A 131 -4.23 6.59 3.70
CA HIS A 131 -4.56 7.14 2.39
C HIS A 131 -5.17 8.54 2.51
N GLY A 132 -6.12 8.72 3.43
CA GLY A 132 -6.70 10.03 3.76
C GLY A 132 -5.63 11.05 4.12
N SER A 133 -4.69 10.69 4.99
CA SER A 133 -3.62 11.61 5.41
C SER A 133 -2.77 12.13 4.24
N ARG A 134 -2.51 11.31 3.22
CA ARG A 134 -1.72 11.70 2.03
C ARG A 134 -2.47 12.64 1.08
N ARG A 135 -3.79 12.73 1.20
CA ARG A 135 -4.65 13.59 0.38
C ARG A 135 -4.92 14.95 1.02
N MET A 136 -4.52 15.13 2.29
CA MET A 136 -4.69 16.38 3.06
C MET A 136 -3.42 17.25 3.02
N SER A 137 -3.01 17.71 1.83
CA SER A 137 -1.78 18.52 1.68
C SER A 137 -1.83 19.85 2.44
N ASP A 138 -3.01 20.46 2.51
CA ASP A 138 -3.20 21.79 3.08
C ASP A 138 -3.51 21.78 4.59
N ASP A 139 -3.97 20.64 5.13
CA ASP A 139 -4.25 20.46 6.55
C ASP A 139 -3.26 19.49 7.21
N ARG A 140 -2.13 20.04 7.67
CA ARG A 140 -1.08 19.27 8.36
C ARG A 140 -1.57 18.63 9.67
N ARG A 141 -2.51 19.27 10.37
CA ARG A 141 -3.02 18.75 11.66
C ARG A 141 -3.94 17.57 11.44
N GLY A 142 -4.89 17.68 10.50
CA GLY A 142 -5.75 16.58 10.09
C GLY A 142 -4.94 15.41 9.51
N ALA A 143 -3.95 15.70 8.65
CA ALA A 143 -3.05 14.68 8.13
C ALA A 143 -2.28 13.93 9.24
N ALA A 144 -1.77 14.66 10.24
CA ALA A 144 -1.07 14.05 11.38
C ALA A 144 -2.00 13.18 12.23
N ARG A 145 -3.25 13.61 12.45
CA ARG A 145 -4.28 12.86 13.19
C ARG A 145 -4.64 11.55 12.51
N LEU A 146 -4.88 11.56 11.19
CA LEU A 146 -5.12 10.33 10.44
C LEU A 146 -3.92 9.40 10.43
N LEU A 147 -2.70 9.94 10.37
CA LEU A 147 -1.49 9.13 10.44
C LEU A 147 -1.29 8.51 11.83
N ALA A 148 -1.67 9.21 12.90
CA ALA A 148 -1.69 8.66 14.26
C ALA A 148 -2.72 7.52 14.37
N CYS A 149 -3.96 7.75 13.89
CA CYS A 149 -4.98 6.71 13.80
C CYS A 149 -4.47 5.47 13.04
N ALA A 150 -3.83 5.65 11.88
CA ALA A 150 -3.27 4.53 11.13
C ALA A 150 -2.22 3.73 11.92
N ARG A 151 -1.41 4.40 12.74
CA ARG A 151 -0.37 3.75 13.59
C ARG A 151 -0.95 3.08 14.83
N GLU A 152 -2.11 3.51 15.32
CA GLU A 152 -2.81 2.85 16.43
C GLU A 152 -3.48 1.56 15.96
N LEU A 153 -4.15 1.61 14.80
CA LEU A 153 -4.89 0.46 14.26
C LEU A 153 -3.98 -0.61 13.69
N HIS A 154 -2.80 -0.23 13.22
CA HIS A 154 -1.76 -1.18 12.87
C HIS A 154 -0.94 -1.46 14.14
N PRO A 155 -0.92 -2.69 14.69
CA PRO A 155 0.17 -3.07 15.59
C PRO A 155 1.49 -2.77 14.88
N PRO A 156 2.60 -2.47 15.57
CA PRO A 156 3.88 -2.32 14.90
C PRO A 156 4.34 -3.70 14.37
N GLU A 157 3.71 -4.22 13.31
CA GLU A 157 4.30 -5.24 12.45
C GLU A 157 5.59 -4.63 11.90
N ILE A 158 6.72 -5.21 12.33
CA ILE A 158 7.84 -5.66 11.48
C ILE A 158 8.25 -4.69 10.35
N THR A 159 8.10 -3.38 10.59
CA THR A 159 8.85 -2.33 9.91
C THR A 159 10.08 -1.97 10.76
N ARG A 160 10.44 -2.85 11.73
CA ARG A 160 11.64 -2.73 12.58
C ARG A 160 12.69 -3.83 12.39
N GLN A 161 12.51 -4.83 11.54
CA GLN A 161 13.56 -5.83 11.31
C GLN A 161 13.63 -6.25 9.84
N SER A 162 14.19 -5.35 9.02
CA SER A 162 14.89 -5.60 7.73
C SER A 162 15.21 -4.30 6.98
N GLN A 163 14.79 -3.14 7.49
CA GLN A 163 15.45 -1.88 7.18
C GLN A 163 15.97 -1.30 8.50
N PRO A 164 17.29 -1.15 8.68
CA PRO A 164 17.81 -0.39 9.80
C PRO A 164 17.36 1.05 9.60
N LYS A 165 16.38 1.47 10.40
CA LYS A 165 16.11 2.88 10.64
C LYS A 165 17.31 3.40 11.43
N PRO A 166 18.07 4.40 10.96
CA PRO A 166 19.25 4.87 11.68
C PRO A 166 18.78 5.48 12.99
N THR A 167 19.09 4.77 14.08
CA THR A 167 19.01 5.27 15.44
C THR A 167 19.85 6.54 15.47
N GLN A 168 19.23 7.65 15.85
CA GLN A 168 19.97 8.76 16.45
C GLN A 168 20.49 8.23 17.80
N SER A 169 21.60 7.49 17.75
CA SER A 169 22.49 7.40 18.88
C SER A 169 23.35 8.65 18.81
N ALA A 170 23.20 9.48 19.84
CA ALA A 170 24.19 10.47 20.15
C ALA A 170 25.57 9.77 20.24
N ASP A 171 26.57 10.44 19.69
CA ASP A 171 28.00 10.17 19.86
C ASP A 171 28.58 8.89 19.24
N THR A 172 28.89 8.93 17.94
CA THR A 172 30.26 8.61 17.42
C THR A 172 30.42 9.03 15.94
N SER A 173 31.44 9.85 15.66
CA SER A 173 32.17 10.05 14.37
C SER A 173 31.43 10.52 13.10
N GLN A 174 31.78 11.73 12.64
CA GLN A 174 31.28 12.40 11.41
C GLN A 174 31.62 11.72 10.07
N HIS A 175 32.33 10.59 10.05
CA HIS A 175 32.76 9.90 8.81
C HIS A 175 31.72 8.96 8.19
N ASP A 176 30.68 8.55 8.93
CA ASP A 176 29.77 7.50 8.47
C ASP A 176 28.51 8.02 7.73
N LYS A 177 28.28 9.34 7.75
CA LYS A 177 27.13 9.96 7.05
C LYS A 177 27.26 9.98 5.52
N MET A 178 28.46 9.73 5.01
CA MET A 178 28.76 9.86 3.58
C MET A 178 28.66 8.54 2.81
N GLN A 179 28.51 7.41 3.50
CA GLN A 179 28.43 6.09 2.88
C GLN A 179 26.98 5.67 2.60
N LEU A 180 26.77 5.04 1.44
CA LEU A 180 25.49 4.48 1.03
C LEU A 180 25.24 3.16 1.77
N SER A 181 23.99 2.86 2.13
CA SER A 181 23.64 1.52 2.61
C SER A 181 23.74 0.49 1.48
N GLU A 182 23.85 -0.80 1.79
CA GLU A 182 23.93 -1.88 0.78
C GLU A 182 22.81 -1.77 -0.27
N ARG A 183 21.57 -1.50 0.15
CA ARG A 183 20.44 -1.34 -0.78
C ARG A 183 20.52 -0.07 -1.62
N GLU A 184 21.08 1.01 -1.07
CA GLU A 184 21.33 2.23 -1.82
C GLU A 184 22.50 2.06 -2.79
N HIS A 185 23.49 1.24 -2.43
CA HIS A 185 24.60 0.85 -3.28
C HIS A 185 24.11 0.05 -4.50
N ASP A 186 23.26 -0.96 -4.30
CA ASP A 186 22.66 -1.74 -5.41
C ASP A 186 21.90 -0.84 -6.39
N VAL A 187 21.09 0.09 -5.86
CA VAL A 187 20.37 1.07 -6.68
C VAL A 187 21.34 2.02 -7.38
N ALA A 188 22.41 2.46 -6.71
CA ALA A 188 23.41 3.36 -7.27
C ALA A 188 24.18 2.76 -8.44
N VAL A 189 24.60 1.49 -8.34
CA VAL A 189 25.27 0.77 -9.43
C VAL A 189 24.39 0.74 -10.68
N LEU A 190 23.11 0.36 -10.53
CA LEU A 190 22.18 0.30 -11.66
C LEU A 190 21.84 1.69 -12.25
N ILE A 191 21.92 2.75 -11.44
CA ILE A 191 21.81 4.14 -11.95
C ILE A 191 23.02 4.49 -12.81
N LEU A 192 24.23 4.08 -12.41
CA LEU A 192 25.46 4.33 -13.18
C LEU A 192 25.48 3.53 -14.49
N GLU A 193 24.84 2.37 -14.54
CA GLU A 193 24.58 1.59 -15.76
C GLU A 193 23.54 2.23 -16.70
N GLY A 194 22.90 3.33 -16.29
CA GLY A 194 21.91 4.03 -17.11
C GLY A 194 20.50 3.43 -17.09
N LYS A 195 20.22 2.49 -16.18
CA LYS A 195 18.89 1.85 -16.06
C LYS A 195 17.82 2.88 -15.66
N THR A 196 16.62 2.70 -16.18
CA THR A 196 15.42 3.44 -15.76
C THR A 196 14.90 2.90 -14.41
N TYR A 197 14.09 3.68 -13.68
CA TYR A 197 13.56 3.25 -12.38
C TYR A 197 12.70 1.98 -12.47
N ALA A 198 12.03 1.77 -13.60
CA ALA A 198 11.26 0.56 -13.87
C ALA A 198 12.18 -0.67 -14.04
N GLU A 199 13.27 -0.52 -14.76
CA GLU A 199 14.26 -1.59 -14.97
C GLU A 199 15.03 -1.91 -13.68
N ILE A 200 15.38 -0.89 -12.89
CA ILE A 200 16.00 -1.07 -11.56
C ILE A 200 15.07 -1.87 -10.67
N GLY A 201 13.79 -1.48 -10.59
CA GLY A 201 12.80 -2.19 -9.78
C GLY A 201 12.67 -3.66 -10.19
N LYS A 202 12.70 -3.94 -11.50
CA LYS A 202 12.69 -5.31 -12.01
C LYS A 202 13.97 -6.08 -11.68
N ALA A 203 15.13 -5.44 -11.74
CA ALA A 203 16.43 -6.08 -11.51
C ALA A 203 16.64 -6.50 -10.05
N ILE A 204 16.15 -5.71 -9.09
CA ILE A 204 16.30 -6.00 -7.64
C ILE A 204 14.98 -6.36 -6.94
N PHE A 205 13.96 -6.73 -7.72
CA PHE A 205 12.66 -7.22 -7.27
C PHE A 205 11.90 -6.28 -6.30
N ILE A 206 11.88 -4.98 -6.62
CA ILE A 206 11.10 -3.96 -5.89
C ILE A 206 10.25 -3.10 -6.81
N SER A 207 9.26 -2.38 -6.28
CA SER A 207 8.42 -1.50 -7.09
C SER A 207 9.20 -0.28 -7.61
N PRO A 208 8.85 0.31 -8.78
CA PRO A 208 9.47 1.55 -9.26
C PRO A 208 9.35 2.71 -8.26
N ARG A 209 8.24 2.77 -7.51
CA ARG A 209 8.03 3.73 -6.42
C ARG A 209 9.05 3.53 -5.28
N THR A 210 9.39 2.29 -4.97
CA THR A 210 10.43 1.99 -3.97
C THR A 210 11.81 2.45 -4.46
N VAL A 211 12.10 2.30 -5.76
CA VAL A 211 13.33 2.83 -6.36
C VAL A 211 13.39 4.36 -6.22
N GLU A 212 12.31 5.08 -6.52
CA GLU A 212 12.25 6.55 -6.34
C GLU A 212 12.59 6.97 -4.91
N HIS A 213 12.09 6.24 -3.92
CA HIS A 213 12.42 6.48 -2.52
C HIS A 213 13.91 6.27 -2.22
N HIS A 214 14.53 5.20 -2.74
CA HIS A 214 15.97 4.99 -2.62
C HIS A 214 16.77 6.12 -3.29
N VAL A 215 16.41 6.53 -4.51
CA VAL A 215 17.09 7.63 -5.21
C VAL A 215 16.99 8.96 -4.45
N ALA A 216 15.83 9.25 -3.85
CA ALA A 216 15.66 10.45 -3.02
C ALA A 216 16.56 10.42 -1.76
N SER A 217 16.70 9.24 -1.13
CA SER A 217 17.61 9.06 0.01
C SER A 217 19.08 9.25 -0.39
N ILE A 218 19.51 8.63 -1.50
CA ILE A 218 20.87 8.77 -2.06
C ILE A 218 21.17 10.24 -2.35
N ARG A 219 20.27 10.95 -3.05
CA ARG A 219 20.43 12.39 -3.34
C ARG A 219 20.62 13.22 -2.09
N ARG A 220 19.83 12.95 -1.05
CA ARG A 220 19.92 13.67 0.23
C ARG A 220 21.24 13.39 0.94
N ARG A 221 21.73 12.14 0.91
CA ARG A 221 23.00 11.74 1.55
C ARG A 221 24.21 12.33 0.85
N LEU A 222 24.19 12.37 -0.48
CA LEU A 222 25.28 12.91 -1.29
C LEU A 222 25.15 14.42 -1.52
N ASP A 223 24.11 15.08 -1.02
CA ASP A 223 23.78 16.48 -1.31
C ASP A 223 23.73 16.77 -2.82
N ALA A 224 23.19 15.84 -3.61
CA ALA A 224 23.16 15.94 -5.06
C ALA A 224 21.98 16.81 -5.52
N ARG A 225 22.27 17.87 -6.28
CA ARG A 225 21.27 18.87 -6.72
C ARG A 225 20.70 18.61 -8.11
N SER A 226 21.37 17.79 -8.91
CA SER A 226 20.92 17.42 -10.26
C SER A 226 21.22 15.95 -10.55
N ARG A 227 20.67 15.41 -11.65
CA ARG A 227 20.97 14.03 -12.07
C ARG A 227 22.45 13.85 -12.43
N SER A 228 23.04 14.81 -13.12
CA SER A 228 24.47 14.78 -13.48
C SER A 228 25.37 14.88 -12.25
N ASP A 229 25.00 15.73 -11.29
CA ASP A 229 25.69 15.88 -10.00
C ASP A 229 25.59 14.60 -9.16
N LEU A 230 24.42 13.95 -9.14
CA LEU A 230 24.23 12.65 -8.50
C LEU A 230 25.17 11.58 -9.10
N ILE A 231 25.25 11.48 -10.42
CA ILE A 231 26.11 10.51 -11.11
C ILE A 231 27.59 10.76 -10.79
N ALA A 232 28.04 12.02 -10.81
CA ALA A 232 29.41 12.38 -10.48
C ALA A 232 29.77 11.97 -9.04
N LYS A 233 28.90 12.27 -8.08
CA LYS A 233 29.09 11.93 -6.67
C LYS A 233 29.02 10.43 -6.41
N LEU A 234 28.17 9.71 -7.14
CA LEU A 234 28.09 8.24 -7.05
C LEU A 234 29.40 7.57 -7.47
N ARG A 235 30.02 8.02 -8.57
CA ARG A 235 31.33 7.53 -9.03
C ARG A 235 32.41 7.71 -7.98
N LEU A 236 32.46 8.88 -7.35
CA LEU A 236 33.39 9.17 -6.25
C LEU A 236 33.13 8.28 -5.02
N SER A 237 31.86 8.09 -4.66
CA SER A 237 31.48 7.31 -3.46
C SER A 237 31.71 5.80 -3.61
N LEU A 238 31.68 5.28 -4.85
CA LEU A 238 31.84 3.86 -5.17
C LEU A 238 33.28 3.50 -5.53
N GLY A 239 34.21 4.46 -5.47
CA GLY A 239 35.60 4.22 -5.86
C GLY A 239 35.78 3.92 -7.35
N ILE A 240 34.77 4.22 -8.18
CA ILE A 240 34.84 4.08 -9.64
C ILE A 240 35.50 5.36 -10.16
N THR A 241 36.77 5.56 -9.79
CA THR A 241 37.68 6.40 -10.56
C THR A 241 37.92 5.68 -11.86
N GLY A 242 37.54 6.31 -12.98
CA GLY A 242 37.80 5.74 -14.30
C GLY A 242 39.29 5.52 -14.47
N GLU A 243 39.71 4.27 -14.39
CA GLU A 243 40.91 3.79 -15.07
C GLU A 243 40.49 3.48 -16.50
N ASP A 244 41.03 4.32 -17.38
CA ASP A 244 41.55 4.04 -18.73
C ASP A 244 40.56 3.54 -19.80
N GLN A 245 40.26 4.36 -20.81
CA GLN A 245 41.03 4.72 -22.02
C GLN A 245 40.37 4.06 -23.24
#